data_AF-A0A2V8CHZ7-F1
#
_entry.id   AF-A0A2V8CHZ7-F1
#
_cell.length_a   1.000
_cell.length_b   1.000
_cell.length_c   1.000
_cell.angle_alpha   90.00
_cell.angle_beta   90.00
_cell.angle_gamma   90.00
#
_symmetry.space_group_name_H-M   'P 1'
#
loop_
_entity.id
_entity.type
_entity.pdbx_description
1 polymer ?
#
loop_
_entity_poly.entity_id
_entity_poly.type
_entity_poly.pdbx_seq_one_letter_code
_entity_poly.pdbx_strand_id
1 'polypeptide(L)'
;MAAEQYRALRTRIAHTETGGAVNVVLVTSPGRGDGKSLTAANLGLAMAQEYQQRICVVDADLRASLQQRLFGLAEGVGLSDVLTGRAALEEALVTVEEHHITVLPAGSPSAHPAELLGTTAMRRVIESLRSRFDRVIIDSPAATPLADVSILAPLVDSVILVVRAGMTSKPAIHDAIGAIDAGKLLGIVLNEAA
;
A
#
# COMPACT_ATOMS: atom_id res chain seq x y z
N MET A 1 9.60 2.96 20.17
CA MET A 1 10.78 2.78 19.30
C MET A 1 10.39 2.58 17.84
N ALA A 2 9.43 1.70 17.52
CA ALA A 2 8.97 1.49 16.14
C ALA A 2 8.44 2.75 15.43
N ALA A 3 7.67 3.61 16.12
CA ALA A 3 7.16 4.85 15.53
C ALA A 3 8.27 5.79 15.03
N GLU A 4 9.40 5.86 15.74
CA GLU A 4 10.55 6.67 15.31
C GLU A 4 11.22 6.11 14.06
N GLN A 5 11.22 4.78 13.89
CA GLN A 5 11.73 4.13 12.68
C GLN A 5 10.85 4.46 11.47
N TYR A 6 9.54 4.57 11.63
CA TYR A 6 8.64 4.99 10.55
C TYR A 6 8.79 6.49 10.21
N ARG A 7 9.09 7.35 11.19
CA ARG A 7 9.47 8.75 10.92
C ARG A 7 10.79 8.82 10.14
N ALA A 8 11.79 8.05 10.54
CA ALA A 8 13.06 7.96 9.82
C ALA A 8 12.86 7.41 8.39
N LEU A 9 11.98 6.41 8.22
CA LEU A 9 11.60 5.89 6.91
C LEU A 9 10.98 7.00 6.06
N ARG A 10 9.96 7.71 6.55
CA ARG A 10 9.36 8.87 5.86
C ARG A 10 10.41 9.88 5.42
N THR A 11 11.31 10.28 6.32
CA THR A 11 12.39 11.21 5.99
C THR A 11 13.27 10.67 4.87
N ARG A 12 13.64 9.38 4.87
CA ARG A 12 14.42 8.78 3.78
C ARG A 12 13.68 8.82 2.46
N ILE A 13 12.38 8.48 2.45
CA ILE A 13 11.55 8.54 1.24
C ILE A 13 11.58 9.96 0.65
N ALA A 14 11.33 10.99 1.48
CA ALA A 14 11.33 12.39 1.04
C ALA A 14 12.68 12.85 0.44
N HIS A 15 13.81 12.32 0.91
CA HIS A 15 15.14 12.65 0.34
C HIS A 15 15.42 11.94 -0.99
N THR A 16 14.79 10.78 -1.24
CA THR A 16 14.95 10.03 -2.49
C THR A 16 14.17 10.64 -3.65
N GLU A 17 13.16 11.48 -3.37
CA GLU A 17 12.24 12.09 -4.34
C GLU A 17 12.84 13.27 -5.16
N THR A 18 14.17 13.35 -5.32
CA THR A 18 14.83 14.40 -6.11
C THR A 18 14.54 14.26 -7.61
N GLY A 19 13.44 14.86 -8.09
CA GLY A 19 13.11 14.95 -9.52
C GLY A 19 11.63 14.81 -9.89
N GLY A 20 10.74 14.54 -8.92
CA GLY A 20 9.30 14.45 -9.16
C GLY A 20 8.55 13.99 -7.91
N ALA A 21 7.28 14.36 -7.78
CA ALA A 21 6.47 13.93 -6.65
C ALA A 21 6.11 12.44 -6.80
N VAL A 22 6.67 11.59 -5.93
CA VAL A 22 6.24 10.20 -5.79
C VAL A 22 4.89 10.23 -5.08
N ASN A 23 3.80 10.08 -5.84
CA ASN A 23 2.46 10.23 -5.32
C ASN A 23 1.86 8.90 -4.94
N VAL A 24 2.25 7.80 -5.59
CA VAL A 24 1.70 6.47 -5.35
C VAL A 24 2.81 5.47 -5.05
N VAL A 25 2.81 4.93 -3.84
CA VAL A 25 3.80 3.98 -3.31
C VAL A 25 3.12 2.63 -3.08
N LEU A 26 3.65 1.58 -3.71
CA LEU A 26 3.25 0.20 -3.42
C LEU A 26 4.08 -0.36 -2.26
N VAL A 27 3.44 -0.91 -1.24
CA VAL A 27 4.09 -1.68 -0.17
C VAL A 27 3.78 -3.15 -0.39
N THR A 28 4.82 -3.95 -0.65
CA THR A 28 4.70 -5.38 -0.92
C THR A 28 5.73 -6.19 -0.13
N SER A 29 5.64 -7.51 -0.15
CA SER A 29 6.60 -8.40 0.51
C SER A 29 6.68 -9.76 -0.18
N PRO A 30 7.82 -10.47 -0.13
CA PRO A 30 7.92 -11.81 -0.71
C PRO A 30 6.94 -12.80 -0.06
N GLY A 31 6.84 -12.78 1.27
CA GLY A 31 6.04 -13.70 2.07
C GLY A 31 4.79 -13.08 2.65
N ARG A 32 3.78 -13.92 2.90
CA ARG A 32 2.67 -13.58 3.81
C ARG A 32 3.23 -13.46 5.24
N GLY A 33 2.75 -12.45 5.97
CA GLY A 33 3.19 -12.21 7.35
C GLY A 33 4.49 -11.45 7.49
N ASP A 34 5.09 -10.95 6.40
CA ASP A 34 6.33 -10.16 6.48
C ASP A 34 6.13 -8.76 7.10
N GLY A 35 4.88 -8.34 7.32
CA GLY A 35 4.54 -7.07 7.97
C GLY A 35 4.23 -5.92 7.00
N LYS A 36 3.97 -6.20 5.73
CA LYS A 36 3.58 -5.21 4.70
C LYS A 36 2.40 -4.32 5.11
N SER A 37 1.32 -4.89 5.61
CA SER A 37 0.10 -4.16 5.97
C SER A 37 0.32 -3.22 7.16
N LEU A 38 1.06 -3.70 8.17
CA LEU A 38 1.42 -2.90 9.33
C LEU A 38 2.40 -1.78 8.94
N THR A 39 3.32 -2.07 8.03
CA THR A 39 4.26 -1.10 7.47
C THR A 39 3.54 -0.03 6.66
N ALA A 40 2.57 -0.40 5.80
CA ALA A 40 1.76 0.53 5.04
C ALA A 40 0.96 1.48 5.95
N ALA A 41 0.28 0.93 6.97
CA ALA A 41 -0.48 1.70 7.94
C ALA A 41 0.40 2.71 8.70
N ASN A 42 1.51 2.24 9.29
CA ASN A 42 2.38 3.09 10.08
C ASN A 42 3.15 4.11 9.23
N LEU A 43 3.50 3.76 8.00
CA LEU A 43 4.07 4.72 7.05
C LEU A 43 3.07 5.84 6.74
N GLY A 44 1.80 5.48 6.49
CA GLY A 44 0.74 6.44 6.28
C GLY A 44 0.53 7.37 7.48
N LEU A 45 0.48 6.80 8.69
CA LEU A 45 0.38 7.57 9.93
C LEU A 45 1.59 8.49 10.14
N ALA A 46 2.80 8.03 9.83
CA ALA A 46 4.00 8.85 9.94
C ALA A 46 4.00 10.01 8.92
N MET A 47 3.49 9.78 7.70
CA MET A 47 3.32 10.84 6.70
C MET A 47 2.23 11.84 7.10
N ALA A 48 1.11 11.36 7.65
CA ALA A 48 -0.02 12.22 8.05
C ALA A 48 0.30 13.16 9.22
N GLN A 49 1.38 12.89 9.99
CA GLN A 49 1.89 13.83 11.00
C GLN A 49 2.36 15.17 10.39
N GLU A 50 2.67 15.22 9.10
CA GLU A 50 2.89 16.48 8.40
C GLU A 50 1.54 17.08 8.00
N TYR A 51 1.00 17.97 8.83
CA TYR A 51 -0.36 18.54 8.73
C TYR A 51 -0.78 19.10 7.36
N GLN A 52 0.12 19.27 6.41
CA GLN A 52 -0.18 19.78 5.06
C GLN A 52 -0.26 18.70 3.97
N GLN A 53 -0.06 17.42 4.29
CA GLN A 53 -0.15 16.34 3.32
C GLN A 53 -1.44 15.54 3.49
N ARG A 54 -2.21 15.42 2.42
CA ARG A 54 -3.36 14.51 2.33
C ARG A 54 -2.84 13.12 2.02
N ILE A 55 -3.00 12.20 2.96
CA ILE A 55 -2.53 10.83 2.85
C ILE A 55 -3.71 9.87 2.66
N CYS A 56 -3.58 8.94 1.72
CA CYS A 56 -4.51 7.83 1.54
C CYS A 56 -3.79 6.48 1.68
N VAL A 57 -4.35 5.57 2.47
CA VAL A 57 -3.94 4.16 2.51
C VAL A 57 -5.00 3.30 1.83
N VAL A 58 -4.59 2.52 0.83
CA VAL A 58 -5.46 1.63 0.05
C VAL A 58 -5.16 0.18 0.43
N ASP A 59 -6.18 -0.56 0.83
CA ASP A 59 -6.07 -2.01 1.05
C ASP A 59 -6.38 -2.75 -0.26
N ALA A 60 -5.33 -3.09 -1.01
CA ALA A 60 -5.43 -3.90 -2.21
C ALA A 60 -5.23 -5.40 -1.92
N ASP A 61 -5.00 -5.82 -0.67
CA ASP A 61 -5.00 -7.23 -0.28
C ASP A 61 -6.44 -7.74 -0.10
N LEU A 62 -7.16 -7.87 -1.20
CA LEU A 62 -8.56 -8.33 -1.20
C LEU A 62 -8.71 -9.80 -0.75
N ARG A 63 -7.60 -10.52 -0.48
CA ARG A 63 -7.59 -11.91 0.02
C ARG A 63 -7.43 -11.98 1.54
N ALA A 64 -6.64 -11.07 2.11
CA ALA A 64 -6.27 -11.07 3.52
C ALA A 64 -6.15 -9.63 4.05
N SER A 65 -7.19 -8.84 3.79
CA SER A 65 -7.29 -7.43 4.18
C SER A 65 -7.08 -7.24 5.68
N LEU A 66 -6.33 -6.20 6.03
CA LEU A 66 -6.01 -5.88 7.42
C LEU A 66 -6.21 -4.40 7.75
N GLN A 67 -6.25 -3.50 6.77
CA GLN A 67 -6.26 -2.06 7.02
C GLN A 67 -7.51 -1.63 7.79
N GLN A 68 -8.68 -2.19 7.45
CA GLN A 68 -9.93 -1.89 8.18
C GLN A 68 -9.76 -2.12 9.69
N ARG A 69 -9.18 -3.26 10.08
CA ARG A 69 -8.93 -3.60 11.49
C ARG A 69 -7.81 -2.75 12.11
N LEU A 70 -6.73 -2.51 11.36
CA LEU A 70 -5.59 -1.71 11.85
C LEU A 70 -5.98 -0.26 12.17
N PHE A 71 -6.92 0.29 11.41
CA PHE A 71 -7.46 1.65 11.61
C PHE A 71 -8.75 1.68 12.43
N GLY A 72 -9.23 0.55 12.95
CA GLY A 72 -10.45 0.51 13.78
C GLY A 72 -11.74 0.91 13.06
N LEU A 73 -11.82 0.69 11.75
CA LEU A 73 -12.96 1.09 10.93
C LEU A 73 -14.12 0.10 11.07
N ALA A 74 -15.35 0.61 11.03
CA ALA A 74 -16.54 -0.21 10.90
C ALA A 74 -16.56 -0.96 9.56
N GLU A 75 -17.32 -2.05 9.49
CA GLU A 75 -17.58 -2.73 8.22
C GLU A 75 -18.35 -1.80 7.26
N GLY A 76 -18.01 -1.88 5.98
CA GLY A 76 -18.59 -1.01 4.96
C GLY A 76 -18.10 -1.37 3.56
N VAL A 77 -18.49 -0.53 2.60
CA VAL A 77 -18.03 -0.65 1.21
C VAL A 77 -16.56 -0.26 1.09
N GLY A 78 -15.84 -0.87 0.15
CA GLY A 78 -14.42 -0.61 -0.06
C GLY A 78 -14.00 -0.79 -1.52
N LEU A 79 -12.69 -0.98 -1.74
CA LEU A 79 -12.08 -1.10 -3.04
C LEU A 79 -12.79 -2.11 -3.93
N SER A 80 -13.06 -3.33 -3.44
CA SER A 80 -13.74 -4.35 -4.24
C SER A 80 -15.14 -3.94 -4.69
N ASP A 81 -15.87 -3.17 -3.88
CA ASP A 81 -17.22 -2.70 -4.21
C ASP A 81 -17.15 -1.62 -5.30
N VAL A 82 -16.17 -0.72 -5.21
CA VAL A 82 -15.89 0.29 -6.24
C VAL A 82 -15.47 -0.36 -7.56
N LEU A 83 -14.57 -1.34 -7.51
CA LEU A 83 -14.08 -2.04 -8.71
C LEU A 83 -15.19 -2.86 -9.41
N THR A 84 -16.22 -3.27 -8.66
CA THR A 84 -17.38 -3.99 -9.21
C THR A 84 -18.56 -3.07 -9.54
N GLY A 85 -18.42 -1.76 -9.36
CA GLY A 85 -19.46 -0.77 -9.63
C GLY A 85 -20.64 -0.81 -8.65
N ARG A 86 -20.47 -1.44 -7.48
CA ARG A 86 -21.49 -1.51 -6.42
C ARG A 86 -21.52 -0.27 -5.52
N ALA A 87 -20.45 0.52 -5.51
CA ALA A 87 -20.33 1.76 -4.75
C ALA A 87 -19.51 2.80 -5.54
N ALA A 88 -19.73 4.08 -5.26
CA ALA A 88 -18.84 5.15 -5.73
C ALA A 88 -17.55 5.20 -4.89
N LEU A 89 -16.47 5.75 -5.45
CA LEU A 89 -15.20 5.87 -4.73
C LEU A 89 -15.35 6.76 -3.49
N GLU A 90 -16.15 7.82 -3.58
CA GLU A 90 -16.40 8.77 -2.50
C GLU A 90 -17.08 8.12 -1.30
N GLU A 91 -17.94 7.13 -1.53
CA GLU A 91 -18.65 6.38 -0.49
C GLU A 91 -17.75 5.37 0.23
N ALA A 92 -16.70 4.91 -0.45
CA ALA A 92 -15.75 3.93 0.06
C ALA A 92 -14.54 4.54 0.79
N LEU A 93 -14.32 5.85 0.67
CA LEU A 93 -13.22 6.54 1.35
C LEU A 93 -13.62 6.91 2.77
N VAL A 94 -12.86 6.41 3.75
CA VAL A 94 -13.11 6.64 5.18
C VAL A 94 -12.00 7.49 5.76
N THR A 95 -12.34 8.67 6.28
CA THR A 95 -11.39 9.56 6.95
C THR A 95 -11.31 9.23 8.44
N VAL A 96 -10.09 8.98 8.92
CA VAL A 96 -9.78 8.81 10.34
C VAL A 96 -9.31 10.16 10.87
N GLU A 97 -10.26 10.94 11.39
CA GLU A 97 -10.07 12.35 11.77
C GLU A 97 -8.94 12.56 12.78
N GLU A 98 -8.82 11.68 13.78
CA GLU A 98 -7.77 11.77 14.82
C GLU A 98 -6.34 11.62 14.28
N HIS A 99 -6.21 11.11 13.05
CA HIS A 99 -4.93 10.83 12.41
C HIS A 99 -4.75 11.58 11.09
N HIS A 100 -5.73 12.39 10.68
CA HIS A 100 -5.72 13.14 9.41
C HIS A 100 -5.36 12.27 8.19
N ILE A 101 -5.86 11.03 8.18
CA ILE A 101 -5.56 10.03 7.14
C ILE A 101 -6.85 9.48 6.56
N THR A 102 -6.88 9.29 5.25
CA THR A 102 -7.99 8.61 4.58
C THR A 102 -7.59 7.16 4.29
N VAL A 103 -8.53 6.25 4.43
CA VAL A 103 -8.36 4.83 4.15
C VAL A 103 -9.40 4.41 3.12
N LEU A 104 -8.96 3.70 2.09
CA LEU A 104 -9.82 2.92 1.21
C LEU A 104 -9.69 1.44 1.64
N PRO A 105 -10.61 0.92 2.47
CA PRO A 105 -10.58 -0.48 2.90
C PRO A 105 -10.84 -1.43 1.72
N ALA A 106 -10.61 -2.72 1.89
CA ALA A 106 -10.78 -3.71 0.82
C ALA A 106 -12.24 -3.89 0.40
N GLY A 107 -13.18 -3.73 1.32
CA GLY A 107 -14.62 -3.91 1.08
C GLY A 107 -15.05 -5.37 1.06
N SER A 108 -16.13 -5.66 0.33
CA SER A 108 -16.68 -7.02 0.25
C SER A 108 -15.65 -8.04 -0.26
N PRO A 109 -15.62 -9.29 0.27
CA PRO A 109 -14.81 -10.36 -0.30
C PRO A 109 -15.09 -10.59 -1.78
N SER A 110 -14.03 -10.83 -2.56
CA SER A 110 -14.11 -11.14 -3.99
C SER A 110 -13.68 -12.59 -4.26
N ALA A 111 -14.40 -13.27 -5.16
CA ALA A 111 -14.02 -14.59 -5.67
C ALA A 111 -12.82 -14.53 -6.63
N HIS A 112 -12.57 -13.36 -7.26
CA HIS A 112 -11.52 -13.15 -8.26
C HIS A 112 -10.63 -11.92 -7.95
N PRO A 113 -9.91 -11.88 -6.81
CA PRO A 113 -9.13 -10.72 -6.37
C PRO A 113 -8.14 -10.16 -7.40
N ALA A 114 -7.30 -11.02 -7.99
CA ALA A 114 -6.25 -10.60 -8.92
C ALA A 114 -6.84 -9.99 -10.20
N GLU A 115 -7.93 -10.56 -10.70
CA GLU A 115 -8.62 -10.07 -11.90
C GLU A 115 -9.16 -8.66 -11.68
N LEU A 116 -9.75 -8.38 -10.50
CA LEU A 116 -10.24 -7.05 -10.15
C LEU A 116 -9.12 -6.00 -10.15
N LEU A 117 -7.96 -6.33 -9.58
CA LEU A 117 -6.80 -5.42 -9.55
C LEU A 117 -6.26 -5.12 -10.96
N GLY A 118 -6.44 -6.04 -11.91
CA GLY A 118 -6.03 -5.88 -13.31
C GLY A 118 -6.99 -5.08 -14.18
N THR A 119 -8.14 -4.64 -13.66
CA THR A 119 -9.16 -3.95 -14.45
C THR A 119 -8.81 -2.48 -14.74
N THR A 120 -9.44 -1.94 -15.79
CA THR A 120 -9.44 -0.49 -16.06
C THR A 120 -10.07 0.31 -14.91
N ALA A 121 -10.98 -0.29 -14.14
CA ALA A 121 -11.56 0.35 -12.96
C ALA A 121 -10.48 0.63 -11.90
N MET A 122 -9.56 -0.30 -11.67
CA MET A 122 -8.44 -0.10 -10.73
C MET A 122 -7.54 1.06 -11.17
N ARG A 123 -7.22 1.14 -12.47
CA ARG A 123 -6.47 2.27 -13.02
C ARG A 123 -7.17 3.61 -12.75
N ARG A 124 -8.48 3.70 -12.97
CA ARG A 124 -9.27 4.92 -12.71
C ARG A 124 -9.30 5.29 -11.24
N VAL A 125 -9.40 4.30 -10.34
CA VAL A 125 -9.32 4.53 -8.89
C VAL A 125 -7.97 5.14 -8.53
N ILE A 126 -6.86 4.55 -8.99
CA ILE A 126 -5.52 5.07 -8.68
C ILE A 126 -5.30 6.48 -9.27
N GLU A 127 -5.76 6.75 -10.49
CA GLU A 127 -5.70 8.08 -11.10
C GLU A 127 -6.51 9.13 -10.31
N SER A 128 -7.71 8.76 -9.86
CA SER A 128 -8.53 9.63 -9.00
C SER A 128 -7.83 9.92 -7.68
N LEU A 129 -7.33 8.89 -6.99
CA LEU A 129 -6.60 9.06 -5.72
C LEU A 129 -5.34 9.93 -5.91
N ARG A 130 -4.57 9.69 -6.98
CA ARG A 130 -3.37 10.47 -7.33
C ARG A 130 -3.65 11.97 -7.47
N SER A 131 -4.84 12.36 -7.94
CA SER A 131 -5.23 13.77 -8.06
C SER A 131 -5.74 14.40 -6.76
N ARG A 132 -6.15 13.58 -5.79
CA ARG A 132 -6.82 14.02 -4.55
C ARG A 132 -5.89 14.00 -3.34
N PHE A 133 -4.86 13.18 -3.37
CA PHE A 133 -3.95 12.95 -2.26
C PHE A 133 -2.52 13.27 -2.66
N ASP A 134 -1.77 13.82 -1.71
CA ASP A 134 -0.36 14.15 -1.90
C ASP A 134 0.49 12.87 -1.79
N ARG A 135 0.02 11.87 -1.03
CA ARG A 135 0.56 10.49 -1.02
C ARG A 135 -0.55 9.45 -0.97
N VAL A 136 -0.38 8.39 -1.74
CA VAL A 136 -1.22 7.19 -1.79
C VAL A 136 -0.34 5.98 -1.51
N ILE A 137 -0.61 5.26 -0.44
CA ILE A 137 0.11 4.06 -0.03
C ILE A 137 -0.79 2.86 -0.31
N ILE A 138 -0.36 1.96 -1.19
CA ILE A 138 -1.11 0.76 -1.55
C ILE A 138 -0.51 -0.43 -0.82
N ASP A 139 -1.26 -1.03 0.10
CA ASP A 139 -0.94 -2.33 0.69
C ASP A 139 -1.34 -3.42 -0.30
N SER A 140 -0.38 -4.17 -0.82
CA SER A 140 -0.64 -5.22 -1.80
C SER A 140 -0.91 -6.58 -1.14
N PRO A 141 -1.48 -7.55 -1.88
CA PRO A 141 -1.31 -8.95 -1.54
C PRO A 141 0.17 -9.32 -1.41
N ALA A 142 0.48 -10.37 -0.64
CA ALA A 142 1.86 -10.89 -0.59
C ALA A 142 2.29 -11.31 -2.00
N ALA A 143 3.55 -11.03 -2.36
CA ALA A 143 4.08 -11.19 -3.71
C ALA A 143 4.25 -12.66 -4.14
N THR A 144 3.63 -13.63 -3.49
CA THR A 144 3.67 -15.03 -3.92
C THR A 144 2.24 -15.53 -4.19
N PRO A 145 1.83 -15.73 -5.47
CA PRO A 145 2.62 -15.56 -6.68
C PRO A 145 2.78 -14.07 -7.06
N LEU A 146 3.93 -13.73 -7.66
CA LEU A 146 4.37 -12.38 -8.10
C LEU A 146 3.41 -11.66 -9.07
N ALA A 147 2.29 -12.30 -9.43
CA ALA A 147 1.27 -11.78 -10.33
C ALA A 147 0.68 -10.45 -9.83
N ASP A 148 0.34 -10.36 -8.54
CA ASP A 148 -0.35 -9.17 -8.01
C ASP A 148 0.58 -7.93 -8.03
N VAL A 149 1.90 -8.12 -7.86
CA VAL A 149 2.90 -7.05 -8.02
C VAL A 149 3.03 -6.64 -9.48
N SER A 150 3.06 -7.59 -10.42
CA SER A 150 3.12 -7.28 -11.85
C SER A 150 1.90 -6.49 -12.36
N ILE A 151 0.75 -6.64 -11.68
CA ILE A 151 -0.49 -5.92 -11.97
C ILE A 151 -0.46 -4.49 -11.41
N LEU A 152 0.00 -4.31 -10.16
CA LEU A 152 -0.02 -3.02 -9.48
C LEU A 152 1.21 -2.15 -9.77
N ALA A 153 2.38 -2.74 -9.99
CA ALA A 153 3.63 -2.03 -10.24
C ALA A 153 3.56 -1.04 -11.42
N PRO A 154 2.84 -1.33 -12.54
CA PRO A 154 2.63 -0.36 -13.60
C PRO A 154 1.78 0.86 -13.22
N LEU A 155 0.97 0.78 -12.16
CA LEU A 155 0.04 1.84 -11.72
C LEU A 155 0.67 2.79 -10.68
N VAL A 156 1.78 2.39 -10.08
CA VAL A 156 2.48 3.13 -9.01
C VAL A 156 3.74 3.82 -9.51
N ASP A 157 4.23 4.78 -8.74
CA ASP A 157 5.47 5.51 -9.02
C ASP A 157 6.67 4.79 -8.40
N SER A 158 6.48 4.19 -7.22
CA SER A 158 7.53 3.47 -6.52
C SER A 158 7.03 2.27 -5.73
N VAL A 159 7.96 1.40 -5.35
CA VAL A 159 7.72 0.17 -4.60
C VAL A 159 8.66 0.11 -3.40
N ILE A 160 8.10 -0.22 -2.24
CA ILE A 160 8.81 -0.57 -1.02
C ILE A 160 8.64 -2.08 -0.81
N LEU A 161 9.77 -2.79 -0.72
CA LEU A 161 9.78 -4.21 -0.40
C LEU A 161 9.96 -4.42 1.10
N VAL A 162 8.99 -5.04 1.76
CA VAL A 162 9.08 -5.41 3.18
C VAL A 162 9.62 -6.84 3.29
N VAL A 163 10.64 -7.01 4.12
CA VAL A 163 11.35 -8.28 4.35
C VAL A 163 11.39 -8.53 5.84
N ARG A 164 11.03 -9.73 6.28
CA ARG A 164 11.06 -10.11 7.68
C ARG A 164 12.41 -10.69 8.07
N ALA A 165 13.06 -10.08 9.05
CA ALA A 165 14.36 -10.49 9.53
C ALA A 165 14.34 -11.95 10.01
N GLY A 166 15.35 -12.73 9.59
CA GLY A 166 15.50 -14.13 9.95
C GLY A 166 14.46 -15.10 9.35
N MET A 167 13.40 -14.60 8.70
CA MET A 167 12.28 -15.41 8.20
C MET A 167 12.22 -15.44 6.67
N THR A 168 12.31 -14.28 6.01
CA THR A 168 12.24 -14.21 4.55
C THR A 168 13.54 -14.70 3.93
N SER A 169 13.48 -15.73 3.08
CA SER A 169 14.68 -16.32 2.47
C SER A 169 15.33 -15.39 1.43
N LYS A 170 16.66 -15.45 1.30
CA LYS A 170 17.39 -14.68 0.27
C LYS A 170 16.89 -14.93 -1.15
N PRO A 171 16.62 -16.18 -1.59
CA PRO A 171 16.06 -16.42 -2.93
C PRO A 171 14.74 -15.68 -3.15
N ALA A 172 13.82 -15.72 -2.19
CA ALA A 172 12.53 -15.03 -2.30
C ALA A 172 12.70 -13.50 -2.39
N ILE A 173 13.69 -12.93 -1.70
CA ILE A 173 14.04 -11.50 -1.81
C ILE A 173 14.55 -11.20 -3.23
N HIS A 174 15.45 -12.03 -3.77
CA HIS A 174 15.96 -11.86 -5.13
C HIS A 174 14.88 -11.97 -6.20
N ASP A 175 13.97 -12.94 -6.07
CA ASP A 175 12.85 -13.12 -7.00
C ASP A 175 11.91 -11.90 -6.97
N ALA A 176 11.60 -11.39 -5.77
CA ALA A 176 10.76 -10.21 -5.60
C ALA A 176 11.40 -8.95 -6.20
N ILE A 177 12.70 -8.74 -5.96
CA ILE A 177 13.45 -7.63 -6.57
C ILE A 177 13.47 -7.77 -8.10
N GLY A 178 13.67 -8.99 -8.62
CA GLY A 178 13.69 -9.26 -10.06
C GLY A 178 12.36 -9.01 -10.77
N ALA A 179 11.23 -9.06 -10.06
CA ALA A 179 9.91 -8.75 -10.60
C ALA A 179 9.53 -7.27 -10.51
N ILE A 180 10.30 -6.46 -9.77
CA ILE A 180 10.08 -5.03 -9.64
C ILE A 180 11.01 -4.30 -10.62
N ASP A 181 10.47 -3.32 -11.34
CA ASP A 181 11.31 -2.42 -12.14
C ASP A 181 12.33 -1.72 -11.22
N ALA A 182 13.62 -1.87 -11.54
CA ALA A 182 14.72 -1.31 -10.77
C ALA A 182 14.59 0.22 -10.60
N GLY A 183 13.98 0.92 -11.57
CA GLY A 183 13.71 2.36 -11.48
C GLY A 183 12.61 2.73 -10.49
N LYS A 184 11.76 1.77 -10.10
CA LYS A 184 10.66 1.96 -9.15
C LYS A 184 10.97 1.45 -7.75
N LEU A 185 11.97 0.60 -7.56
CA LEU A 185 12.33 0.10 -6.24
C LEU A 185 12.94 1.24 -5.40
N LEU A 186 12.15 1.77 -4.47
CA LEU A 186 12.61 2.83 -3.57
C LEU A 186 13.56 2.28 -2.49
N GLY A 187 13.34 1.03 -2.07
CA GLY A 187 14.18 0.36 -1.11
C GLY A 187 13.50 -0.80 -0.39
N ILE A 188 14.20 -1.30 0.63
CA ILE A 188 13.78 -2.44 1.44
C ILE A 188 13.57 -2.00 2.89
N VAL A 189 12.44 -2.38 3.47
CA VAL A 189 12.17 -2.28 4.90
C VAL A 189 12.43 -3.63 5.54
N LEU A 190 13.42 -3.70 6.42
CA LEU A 190 13.69 -4.89 7.23
C LEU A 190 12.81 -4.84 8.49
N ASN A 191 11.74 -5.63 8.50
CA ASN A 191 10.80 -5.75 9.60
C ASN A 191 11.26 -6.80 10.62
N GLU A 192 10.87 -6.62 11.90
CA GLU A 192 11.28 -7.49 13.03
C GLU A 192 12.80 -7.65 13.20
N ALA A 193 13.58 -6.64 12.81
CA ALA A 193 15.01 -6.58 13.12
C ALA A 193 15.23 -6.41 14.63
N ALA A 194 16.26 -7.08 15.15
CA ALA A 194 16.65 -7.07 16.56
C ALA A 194 17.13 -5.69 17.05
#